data_AF-A0A6I5KWM5-F1
#
_entry.id   AF-A0A6I5KWM5-F1
#
_cell.length_a   1.000
_cell.length_b   1.000
_cell.length_c   1.000
_cell.angle_alpha   90.00
_cell.angle_beta   90.00
_cell.angle_gamma   90.00
#
_symmetry.space_group_name_H-M   'P 1'
#
loop_
_entity.id
_entity.type
_entity.pdbx_description
1 polymer ?
#
loop_
_entity_poly.entity_id
_entity_poly.type
_entity_poly.pdbx_seq_one_letter_code
_entity_poly.pdbx_strand_id
1 'polypeptide(L)'
;MEKQKLNKNHLNPATFWDVDPNLLDTEKDKDFIIVRILERGTDMEIGLIESTYSQSEIVSTLEKTKGVSKKTLNFYKTVSI
;
A
#
# COMPACT_ATOMS: atom_id res chain seq x y z
N MET A 1 -13.42 13.24 0.64
CA MET A 1 -12.12 13.85 0.27
C MET A 1 -11.60 13.09 -0.93
N GLU A 2 -11.28 13.76 -2.03
CA GLU A 2 -10.63 13.11 -3.18
C GLU A 2 -9.24 12.62 -2.75
N LYS A 3 -9.02 11.30 -2.77
CA LYS A 3 -7.67 10.77 -2.60
C LYS A 3 -6.91 11.06 -3.90
N GLN A 4 -5.81 11.79 -3.79
CA GLN A 4 -5.04 12.29 -4.93
C GLN A 4 -4.25 11.15 -5.59
N LYS A 5 -3.88 11.32 -6.87
CA LYS A 5 -2.87 10.46 -7.53
C LYS A 5 -1.58 10.43 -6.69
N LEU A 6 -0.97 9.26 -6.58
CA LEU A 6 0.29 9.11 -5.85
C LEU A 6 1.38 9.99 -6.48
N ASN A 7 2.01 10.84 -5.66
CA ASN A 7 3.09 11.69 -6.14
C ASN A 7 4.37 10.85 -6.30
N LYS A 8 4.87 10.76 -7.54
CA LYS A 8 6.07 10.02 -7.92
C LYS A 8 7.30 10.28 -7.06
N ASN A 9 7.42 11.47 -6.44
CA ASN A 9 8.59 11.85 -5.67
C ASN A 9 8.76 11.02 -4.39
N HIS A 10 7.70 10.32 -3.96
CA HIS A 10 7.70 9.49 -2.75
C HIS A 10 7.64 7.99 -3.05
N LEU A 11 7.65 7.59 -4.33
CA LEU A 11 7.61 6.19 -4.73
C LEU A 11 8.96 5.72 -5.26
N ASN A 12 9.47 4.64 -4.69
CA ASN A 12 10.72 4.05 -5.14
C ASN A 12 10.48 3.28 -6.46
N PRO A 13 11.23 3.56 -7.54
CA PRO A 13 11.09 2.83 -8.80
C PRO A 13 11.22 1.31 -8.66
N ALA A 14 12.00 0.83 -7.68
CA ALA A 14 12.14 -0.61 -7.42
C ALA A 14 10.84 -1.25 -6.88
N THR A 15 10.02 -0.50 -6.14
CA THR A 15 8.72 -0.96 -5.63
C THR A 15 7.71 -1.20 -6.76
N PHE A 16 7.82 -0.41 -7.85
CA PHE A 16 6.89 -0.40 -8.98
C PHE A 16 7.61 -0.72 -10.31
N TRP A 17 8.59 -1.62 -10.29
CA TRP A 17 9.45 -1.92 -11.45
C TRP A 17 8.73 -2.36 -12.74
N ASP A 18 7.48 -2.82 -12.63
CA ASP A 18 6.65 -3.38 -13.69
C ASP A 18 5.48 -2.47 -14.12
N VAL A 19 5.29 -1.29 -13.51
CA VAL A 19 4.18 -0.37 -13.81
C VAL A 19 4.63 1.08 -13.79
N ASP A 20 3.94 1.96 -14.53
CA ASP A 20 4.15 3.41 -14.41
C ASP A 20 3.39 3.97 -13.20
N PRO A 21 4.09 4.44 -12.13
CA PRO A 21 3.41 4.93 -10.93
C PRO A 21 2.55 6.18 -11.17
N ASN A 22 2.79 6.94 -12.25
CA ASN A 22 2.01 8.15 -12.57
C ASN A 22 0.60 7.81 -13.07
N LEU A 23 0.38 6.57 -13.49
CA LEU A 23 -0.92 6.08 -13.95
C LEU A 23 -1.74 5.46 -12.81
N LEU A 24 -1.13 5.24 -11.65
CA LEU A 24 -1.80 4.65 -10.49
C LEU A 24 -2.76 5.65 -9.85
N ASP A 25 -3.97 5.16 -9.59
CA ASP A 25 -5.03 5.87 -8.90
C ASP A 25 -5.22 5.27 -7.50
N THR A 26 -5.18 6.11 -6.47
CA THR A 26 -5.21 5.66 -5.06
C THR A 26 -6.52 5.02 -4.65
N GLU A 27 -7.60 5.24 -5.38
CA GLU A 27 -8.89 4.58 -5.11
C GLU A 27 -9.06 3.34 -5.97
N LYS A 28 -8.82 3.45 -7.27
CA LYS A 28 -9.04 2.34 -8.21
C LYS A 28 -8.01 1.22 -8.05
N ASP A 29 -6.76 1.59 -7.84
CA ASP A 29 -5.64 0.66 -7.73
C ASP A 29 -5.24 0.40 -6.26
N LYS A 30 -6.11 0.79 -5.31
CA LYS A 30 -5.89 0.72 -3.86
C LYS A 30 -5.29 -0.61 -3.41
N ASP A 31 -5.90 -1.72 -3.82
CA ASP A 31 -5.51 -3.05 -3.36
C ASP A 31 -4.08 -3.39 -3.78
N PHE A 32 -3.75 -3.08 -5.03
CA PHE A 32 -2.44 -3.27 -5.61
C PHE A 32 -1.40 -2.39 -4.91
N ILE A 33 -1.69 -1.11 -4.74
CA ILE A 33 -0.80 -0.13 -4.11
C ILE A 33 -0.46 -0.56 -2.67
N ILE A 34 -1.48 -0.85 -1.85
CA ILE A 34 -1.31 -1.25 -0.45
C ILE A 34 -0.45 -2.50 -0.38
N VAL A 35 -0.82 -3.57 -1.09
CA VAL A 35 -0.09 -4.85 -1.01
C VAL A 35 1.34 -4.69 -1.53
N ARG A 36 1.52 -3.94 -2.63
CA ARG A 36 2.83 -3.74 -3.23
C ARG A 36 3.80 -3.05 -2.27
N ILE A 37 3.35 -1.95 -1.66
CA ILE A 37 4.20 -1.17 -0.75
C ILE A 37 4.43 -1.92 0.56
N LEU A 38 3.41 -2.55 1.15
CA LEU A 38 3.58 -3.23 2.43
C LEU A 38 4.45 -4.50 2.34
N GLU A 39 4.55 -5.12 1.17
CA GLU A 39 5.40 -6.31 0.97
C GLU A 39 6.81 -5.96 0.45
N ARG A 40 7.00 -4.83 -0.23
CA ARG A 40 8.24 -4.54 -0.99
C ARG A 40 8.75 -3.10 -0.88
N GLY A 41 7.95 -2.20 -0.35
CA GLY A 41 8.26 -0.79 -0.23
C GLY A 41 9.24 -0.47 0.88
N THR A 42 9.68 0.77 0.89
CA THR A 42 10.52 1.36 1.93
C THR A 42 9.69 1.86 3.11
N ASP A 43 10.33 2.11 4.26
CA ASP A 43 9.65 2.67 5.45
C ASP A 43 8.92 3.99 5.14
N MET A 44 9.47 4.82 4.24
CA MET A 44 8.82 6.05 3.79
C MET A 44 7.51 5.78 3.03
N GLU A 45 7.52 4.79 2.13
CA GLU A 45 6.32 4.41 1.38
C GLU A 45 5.28 3.73 2.29
N ILE A 46 5.73 2.92 3.26
CA ILE A 46 4.86 2.31 4.26
C ILE A 46 4.15 3.41 5.07
N GLY A 47 4.88 4.42 5.56
CA GLY A 47 4.26 5.57 6.24
C GLY A 47 3.26 6.35 5.37
N LEU A 48 3.46 6.37 4.05
CA LEU A 48 2.49 6.94 3.11
C LEU A 48 1.20 6.10 3.06
N ILE A 49 1.30 4.77 3.01
CA ILE A 49 0.13 3.88 3.08
C ILE A 49 -0.64 4.08 4.38
N GLU A 50 0.07 4.09 5.51
CA GLU A 50 -0.52 4.20 6.85
C GLU A 50 -1.20 5.56 7.08
N SER A 51 -0.72 6.63 6.44
CA SER A 51 -1.37 7.95 6.49
C SER A 51 -2.50 8.14 5.46
N THR A 52 -2.56 7.30 4.41
CA THR A 52 -3.54 7.43 3.32
C THR A 52 -4.77 6.55 3.51
N TYR A 53 -4.59 5.37 4.11
CA TYR A 53 -5.66 4.38 4.28
C TYR A 53 -5.85 4.06 5.75
N SER A 54 -7.09 3.87 6.15
CA SER A 54 -7.39 3.42 7.51
C SER A 54 -6.86 2.01 7.76
N GLN A 55 -6.56 1.69 9.02
CA GLN A 55 -6.11 0.34 9.40
C GLN A 55 -7.11 -0.74 8.96
N SER A 56 -8.42 -0.48 9.02
CA SER A 56 -9.44 -1.42 8.56
C SER A 56 -9.40 -1.65 7.04
N GLU A 57 -9.16 -0.60 6.24
CA GLU A 57 -8.94 -0.74 4.81
C GLU A 57 -7.68 -1.56 4.50
N ILE A 58 -6.59 -1.31 5.23
CA ILE A 58 -5.34 -2.05 5.07
C ILE A 58 -5.56 -3.53 5.38
N VAL A 59 -6.12 -3.86 6.55
CA VAL A 59 -6.36 -5.24 6.96
C VAL A 59 -7.30 -5.95 5.99
N SER A 60 -8.42 -5.32 5.62
CA SER A 60 -9.37 -5.90 4.66
C SER A 60 -8.72 -6.20 3.30
N THR A 61 -7.82 -5.30 2.85
CA THR A 61 -7.06 -5.47 1.62
C THR A 61 -6.07 -6.64 1.67
N LEU A 62 -5.33 -6.75 2.78
CA LEU A 62 -4.38 -7.84 3.00
C LEU A 62 -5.08 -9.20 3.13
N GLU A 63 -6.28 -9.26 3.72
CA GLU A 63 -7.05 -10.50 3.86
C GLU A 63 -7.62 -11.02 2.54
N LYS A 64 -8.12 -10.13 1.67
CA LYS A 64 -8.72 -10.53 0.39
C LYS A 64 -7.68 -10.84 -0.69
N THR A 65 -6.48 -10.29 -0.57
CA THR A 65 -5.43 -10.44 -1.59
C THR A 65 -4.65 -11.74 -1.41
N LYS A 66 -4.56 -12.54 -2.48
CA LYS A 66 -3.76 -13.77 -2.49
C LYS A 66 -2.27 -13.42 -2.56
N GLY A 67 -1.45 -14.18 -1.84
CA GLY A 67 0.02 -14.06 -1.90
C GLY A 67 0.64 -13.05 -0.94
N VAL A 68 -0.16 -12.37 -0.11
CA VAL A 68 0.32 -11.55 1.00
C VAL A 68 1.00 -12.43 2.04
N SER A 69 2.14 -11.98 2.58
CA SER A 69 2.83 -12.75 3.62
C SER A 69 2.01 -12.74 4.92
N LYS A 70 2.00 -13.89 5.62
CA LYS A 70 1.35 -13.99 6.93
C LYS A 70 1.94 -13.01 7.95
N LYS A 71 3.23 -12.67 7.80
CA LYS A 71 3.93 -11.71 8.66
C LYS A 71 3.30 -10.32 8.54
N THR A 72 3.16 -9.81 7.32
CA THR A 72 2.55 -8.50 7.05
C THR A 72 1.10 -8.46 7.54
N LEU A 73 0.30 -9.47 7.20
CA LEU A 73 -1.09 -9.54 7.64
C LEU A 73 -1.22 -9.53 9.17
N ASN A 74 -0.42 -10.36 9.86
CA ASN A 74 -0.48 -10.46 11.32
C ASN A 74 0.02 -9.18 12.01
N PHE A 75 1.02 -8.49 11.44
CA PHE A 75 1.49 -7.21 11.95
C PHE A 75 0.33 -6.20 12.00
N TYR A 76 -0.35 -5.95 10.88
CA TYR A 76 -1.44 -4.98 10.81
C TYR A 76 -2.72 -5.40 11.54
N LYS A 77 -2.89 -6.68 11.85
CA LYS A 77 -3.97 -7.15 12.73
C LYS A 77 -3.71 -6.91 14.22
N THR A 78 -2.43 -6.82 14.61
CA THR A 78 -2.03 -6.81 16.02
C THR A 78 -1.60 -5.42 16.49
N VAL A 79 -0.94 -4.66 15.61
CA VAL A 79 -0.44 -3.32 15.92
C VAL A 79 -1.50 -2.30 15.54
N SER A 80 -1.86 -1.41 16.48
CA SER A 80 -2.64 -0.22 16.17
C SER A 80 -1.74 0.85 15.59
N ILE A 81 -2.08 1.34 14.41
CA ILE A 81 -1.39 2.41 13.66
C ILE A 81 -2.29 3.62 13.50
#